data_AF-A0A9I9E6C6-F1
#
_entry.id   AF-A0A9I9E6C6-F1
#
_cell.length_a   1.000
_cell.length_b   1.000
_cell.length_c   1.000
_cell.angle_alpha   90.00
_cell.angle_beta   90.00
_cell.angle_gamma   90.00
#
_symmetry.space_group_name_H-M   'P 1'
#
loop_
_entity.id
_entity.type
_entity.pdbx_description
1 polymer ?
#
loop_
_entity_poly.entity_id
_entity_poly.type
_entity_poly.pdbx_seq_one_letter_code
_entity_poly.pdbx_strand_id
1 'polypeptide(L)' 'MLGELSPMPRNADANATVFIQGVVTYVPQVSWIFNATMCDNILFGATFDYAKYEKIIDITSFFHT' A
#
# COMPACT_ATOMS: atom_id res chain seq x y z
N MET A 1 -0.68 -7.65 6.84
CA MET A 1 -1.91 -8.19 7.43
C MET A 1 -2.96 -7.14 7.15
N LEU A 2 -3.93 -7.49 6.32
CA LEU A 2 -5.07 -6.68 5.90
C LEU A 2 -6.04 -6.52 7.09
N GLY A 3 -5.62 -5.77 8.12
CA GLY A 3 -6.52 -5.22 9.13
C GLY A 3 -6.98 -3.86 8.62
N GLU A 4 -8.26 -3.54 8.54
CA GLU A 4 -9.37 -3.98 9.37
C GLU A 4 -10.59 -4.18 8.46
N LEU A 5 -10.97 -5.44 8.23
CA LEU A 5 -12.34 -5.71 7.82
C LEU A 5 -13.22 -5.42 9.03
N SER A 6 -14.29 -4.64 8.87
CA SER A 6 -15.27 -4.40 9.94
C SER A 6 -15.64 -5.74 10.57
N PRO A 7 -15.64 -5.86 11.92
CA PRO A 7 -15.99 -7.12 12.56
C PRO A 7 -17.40 -7.47 12.12
N MET A 8 -17.52 -8.52 11.29
CA MET A 8 -18.82 -9.03 10.90
C MET A 8 -19.58 -9.35 12.19
N PRO A 9 -20.82 -8.85 12.34
CA PRO A 9 -21.60 -9.14 13.54
C PRO A 9 -21.66 -10.66 13.71
N ARG A 10 -21.67 -11.14 14.95
CA ARG A 10 -21.56 -12.57 15.32
C ARG A 10 -22.65 -13.48 14.72
N ASN A 11 -23.61 -12.88 14.01
CA ASN A 11 -24.79 -13.44 13.39
C ASN A 11 -24.85 -13.11 11.88
N ALA A 12 -23.80 -12.52 11.31
CA ALA A 12 -23.67 -12.33 9.87
C ALA A 12 -23.36 -13.68 9.22
N ASP A 13 -24.13 -14.01 8.19
CA ASP A 13 -23.87 -15.18 7.38
C ASP A 13 -22.44 -15.11 6.83
N ALA A 14 -21.65 -16.17 7.03
CA ALA A 14 -20.30 -16.28 6.48
C ALA A 14 -20.28 -16.20 4.92
N ASN A 15 -21.46 -16.23 4.29
CA ASN A 15 -21.69 -16.08 2.86
C ASN A 15 -22.01 -14.63 2.44
N ALA A 16 -21.78 -13.62 3.29
CA ALA A 16 -21.97 -12.24 2.89
C ALA A 16 -20.99 -11.84 1.78
N THR A 17 -21.52 -11.17 0.75
CA THR A 17 -20.76 -10.73 -0.43
C THR A 17 -20.29 -9.29 -0.22
N VAL A 18 -19.00 -9.02 -0.45
CA VAL A 18 -18.42 -7.67 -0.38
C VAL A 18 -18.12 -7.18 -1.80
N PHE A 19 -18.57 -5.97 -2.12
CA PHE A 19 -18.29 -5.30 -3.39
C PHE A 19 -17.32 -4.15 -3.17
N ILE A 20 -16.20 -4.13 -3.91
CA ILE A 20 -15.22 -3.03 -3.91
C ILE A 20 -15.16 -2.45 -5.32
N GLN A 21 -15.31 -1.13 -5.45
CA GLN A 21 -15.16 -0.41 -6.71
C GLN A 21 -13.97 0.55 -6.59
N GLY A 22 -13.02 0.46 -7.52
CA GLY A 22 -11.85 1.34 -7.58
C GLY A 22 -10.50 0.60 -7.56
N VAL A 23 -9.42 1.37 -7.39
CA VAL A 23 -8.05 0.85 -7.29
C VAL A 23 -7.69 0.67 -5.83
N VAL A 24 -7.13 -0.49 -5.49
CA VAL A 24 -6.68 -0.82 -4.13
C VAL A 24 -5.18 -1.05 -4.16
N THR A 25 -4.46 -0.46 -3.21
CA THR A 25 -3.05 -0.74 -2.95
C THR A 25 -2.92 -1.41 -1.60
N TYR A 26 -2.15 -2.49 -1.54
CA TYR A 26 -1.95 -3.26 -0.32
C TYR A 26 -0.60 -2.90 0.33
N VAL A 27 -0.62 -2.66 1.65
CA VAL A 27 0.57 -2.47 2.47
C VAL A 27 0.57 -3.53 3.58
N PRO A 28 1.57 -4.44 3.63
CA PRO A 28 1.65 -5.46 4.66
C PRO A 28 2.04 -4.86 6.02
N GLN A 29 1.72 -5.58 7.09
CA GLN A 29 2.09 -5.19 8.47
C GLN A 29 3.59 -5.29 8.68
N VAL A 30 4.21 -6.29 8.06
CA VAL A 30 5.67 -6.43 7.99
C VAL A 30 6.07 -6.06 6.58
N SER A 31 6.94 -5.05 6.46
CA SER A 31 7.42 -4.58 5.17
C SER A 31 8.21 -5.68 4.46
N TRP A 32 8.04 -5.78 3.15
CA TRP A 32 8.88 -6.60 2.29
C TRP A 32 9.64 -5.68 1.35
N ILE A 33 10.97 -5.76 1.42
CA ILE A 33 11.89 -5.01 0.58
C ILE A 33 12.54 -6.01 -0.38
N PHE A 34 12.47 -5.73 -1.67
CA PHE A 34 13.13 -6.51 -2.71
C PHE A 34 14.63 -6.27 -2.70
N ASN A 35 15.39 -7.29 -3.13
CA ASN A 35 16.81 -7.16 -3.43
C ASN A 35 16.98 -6.40 -4.76
N ALA A 36 16.74 -5.09 -4.70
CA ALA A 36 16.79 -4.12 -5.79
C ALA A 36 17.19 -2.76 -5.20
N THR A 37 17.31 -1.72 -6.04
CA THR A 37 17.62 -0.38 -5.52
C THR A 37 16.47 0.17 -4.67
N MET A 38 16.74 1.15 -3.81
CA MET A 38 15.67 1.84 -3.05
C MET A 38 14.66 2.51 -3.99
N CYS A 39 15.13 3.07 -5.11
CA CYS A 39 14.28 3.66 -6.13
C CYS A 39 13.32 2.60 -6.72
N ASP A 40 13.83 1.42 -7.08
CA ASP A 40 13.02 0.33 -7.61
C ASP A 40 11.99 -0.18 -6.58
N ASN A 41 12.41 -0.25 -5.31
CA ASN A 41 11.54 -0.59 -4.20
C ASN A 41 10.44 0.46 -3.96
N ILE A 42 10.63 1.73 -4.31
CA ILE A 42 9.59 2.77 -4.20
C ILE A 42 8.69 2.78 -5.44
N LEU A 43 9.27 2.59 -6.63
CA LEU A 43 8.54 2.61 -7.90
C LEU A 43 7.67 1.36 -8.10
N PHE A 44 8.05 0.21 -7.54
CA PHE A 44 7.33 -1.07 -7.71
C PHE A 44 7.04 -1.38 -9.20
N GLY A 45 8.01 -1.12 -10.08
CA GLY A 45 7.89 -1.35 -11.53
C GLY A 45 7.20 -0.23 -12.32
N ALA A 46 6.77 0.86 -11.67
CA ALA A 46 6.33 2.07 -12.36
C ALA A 46 7.49 2.78 -13.08
N THR A 47 7.18 3.52 -14.14
CA THR A 47 8.15 4.38 -14.81
C THR A 47 8.60 5.50 -13.88
N PHE A 48 9.90 5.82 -13.89
CA PHE A 48 10.44 6.91 -13.11
C PHE A 48 9.96 8.27 -13.64
N ASP A 49 9.32 9.05 -12.76
CA ASP A 49 8.95 10.45 -12.97
C ASP A 49 9.57 11.25 -11.82
N TYR A 50 10.52 12.13 -12.16
CA TYR A 50 11.30 12.89 -11.18
C TYR A 50 10.43 13.75 -10.27
N ALA A 51 9.49 14.53 -10.85
CA ALA A 51 8.66 15.45 -10.08
C ALA A 51 7.71 14.72 -9.13
N LYS A 52 7.17 13.58 -9.60
CA LYS A 52 6.34 12.71 -8.75
C LYS A 52 7.16 12.04 -7.66
N TYR A 53 8.35 11.54 -8.00
CA TYR A 53 9.23 10.85 -7.07
C TYR A 53 9.72 11.77 -5.95
N GLU A 54 10.23 12.95 -6.29
CA GLU A 54 10.66 13.96 -5.31
C GLU A 54 9.52 14.32 -4.36
N LYS A 55 8.32 14.61 -4.90
CA LYS A 55 7.15 14.90 -4.07
C LYS A 55 6.80 13.76 -3.11
N ILE A 56 6.89 12.49 -3.55
CA ILE A 56 6.63 11.32 -2.70
C ILE A 56 7.65 11.23 -1.56
N ILE A 57 8.91 11.49 -1.86
CA ILE A 57 10.00 11.46 -0.89
C ILE A 57 9.80 12.55 0.18
N ASP A 58 9.42 13.76 -0.22
CA ASP A 58 9.17 14.87 0.69
C ASP A 58 7.98 14.59 1.62
N ILE A 59 6.84 14.14 1.07
CA ILE A 59 5.63 13.88 1.88
C ILE A 59 5.80 12.69 2.83
N THR A 60 6.68 11.74 2.51
CA THR A 60 6.93 10.56 3.36
C THR A 60 7.99 10.82 4.42
N SER A 61 8.54 12.04 4.49
CA SER A 61 9.65 12.40 5.37
C SER A 61 10.83 11.44 5.24
N PHE A 62 10.97 10.81 4.07
CA PHE A 62 12.02 9.83 3.83
C PHE A 62 13.41 10.48 3.92
N PHE A 63 13.50 11.76 3.59
CA PHE A 63 14.61 12.61 3.97
C PHE A 63 14.19 13.55 5.11
N HIS A 64 14.76 13.33 6.30
CA HIS A 64 14.77 14.31 7.37
C HIS A 64 16.09 15.07 7.26
N THR A 65 16.03 16.40 7.12
CA THR A 65 17.21 17.27 7.31
C THR A 65 17.38 17.55 8.79
#